data_AF-A0A9E2XT34-F1
#
_entry.id   AF-A0A9E2XT34-F1
#
_cell.length_a   1.000
_cell.length_b   1.000
_cell.length_c   1.000
_cell.angle_alpha   90.00
_cell.angle_beta   90.00
_cell.angle_gamma   90.00
#
_symmetry.space_group_name_H-M   'P 1'
#
loop_
_entity.id
_entity.type
_entity.pdbx_description
1 polymer ?
#
loop_
_entity_poly.entity_id
_entity_poly.type
_entity_poly.pdbx_seq_one_letter_code
_entity_poly.pdbx_strand_id
1 'polypeptide(L)'
;MNFAQESNGSNRAVGFGIVVLIHILLAWAIASGLARKIVEKVAGPIEAKVVEEVKPPPPPPEKVVPPPPDLKAPPPPFVPVPEVQITAPAPPAPAIVSTSVAPPTNVVAAAPVPAPPAPAPRPAKITAAMVCTKMGKPEMPSLNWSGEALYKAIATVKAGRVASVEITPLKSGVDRKAQRAMIAAITQTLQETYECPGDHVFEQEFQFRNE
;
A
#
# COMPACT_ATOMS: atom_id res chain seq x y z
N MET A 1 0.27 -34.53 -46.16
CA MET A 1 1.67 -34.91 -45.83
C MET A 1 1.82 -34.78 -44.32
N ASN A 2 2.08 -35.89 -43.61
CA ASN A 2 2.20 -35.91 -42.14
C ASN A 2 3.66 -35.60 -41.78
N PHE A 3 3.95 -34.36 -41.36
CA PHE A 3 5.31 -33.88 -41.05
C PHE A 3 5.67 -33.98 -39.56
N ALA A 4 4.78 -34.52 -38.71
CA ALA A 4 4.98 -34.52 -37.26
C ALA A 4 5.67 -35.77 -36.70
N GLN A 5 5.95 -36.76 -37.55
CA GLN A 5 6.43 -38.08 -37.08
C GLN A 5 7.79 -38.44 -37.70
N GLU A 6 8.79 -37.61 -37.43
CA GLU A 6 10.17 -38.09 -37.55
C GLU A 6 10.52 -38.91 -36.30
N SER A 7 11.10 -40.09 -36.50
CA SER A 7 11.37 -41.16 -35.52
C SER A 7 12.49 -40.84 -34.52
N ASN A 8 12.61 -39.58 -34.10
CA ASN A 8 13.53 -39.12 -33.06
C ASN A 8 13.09 -39.52 -31.63
N GLY A 9 12.27 -40.58 -31.49
CA GLY A 9 11.64 -41.00 -30.24
C GLY A 9 12.62 -41.32 -29.11
N SER A 10 13.79 -41.87 -29.44
CA SER A 10 14.85 -42.14 -28.47
C SER A 10 15.43 -40.85 -27.87
N ASN A 11 15.79 -39.88 -28.72
CA ASN A 11 16.31 -38.58 -28.27
C ASN A 11 15.27 -37.77 -27.47
N ARG A 12 13.99 -37.89 -27.84
CA ARG A 12 12.88 -37.27 -27.10
C ARG A 12 12.65 -37.94 -25.75
N ALA A 13 12.76 -39.27 -25.67
CA ALA A 13 12.66 -40.01 -24.41
C ALA A 13 13.83 -39.68 -23.47
N VAL A 14 15.05 -39.56 -23.99
CA VAL A 14 16.23 -39.10 -23.24
C VAL A 14 16.03 -37.67 -22.74
N GLY A 15 15.60 -36.75 -23.62
CA GLY A 15 15.30 -35.38 -23.24
C GLY A 15 14.21 -35.30 -22.15
N PHE A 16 13.15 -36.08 -22.28
CA PHE A 16 12.08 -36.15 -21.27
C PHE A 16 12.61 -36.71 -19.93
N GLY A 17 13.44 -37.76 -19.96
CA GLY A 17 14.07 -38.31 -18.76
C GLY A 17 14.93 -37.29 -18.02
N ILE A 18 15.74 -36.52 -18.75
CA ILE A 18 16.55 -35.43 -18.17
C ILE A 18 15.66 -34.37 -17.53
N VAL A 19 14.60 -33.96 -18.21
CA VAL A 19 13.67 -32.95 -17.68
C VAL A 19 13.01 -33.45 -16.40
N VAL A 20 12.50 -34.68 -16.37
CA VAL A 20 11.90 -35.27 -15.17
C VAL A 20 12.90 -35.33 -14.02
N LEU A 21 14.15 -35.73 -14.30
CA LEU A 21 15.22 -35.76 -13.30
C LEU A 21 15.48 -34.38 -12.69
N ILE A 22 15.55 -33.33 -13.52
CA ILE A 22 15.75 -31.94 -13.05
C ILE A 22 14.60 -31.51 -12.15
N HIS A 23 13.35 -31.84 -12.49
CA HIS A 23 12.19 -31.48 -11.66
C HIS A 23 12.20 -32.19 -10.31
N ILE A 24 12.58 -33.48 -10.29
CA ILE A 24 12.72 -34.23 -9.03
C ILE A 24 13.82 -33.62 -8.17
N LEU A 25 14.99 -33.30 -8.76
CA LEU A 25 16.08 -32.64 -8.06
C LEU A 25 15.67 -31.25 -7.53
N LEU A 26 14.94 -30.47 -8.33
CA LEU A 26 14.47 -29.14 -7.93
C LEU A 26 13.45 -29.23 -6.79
N ALA A 27 12.48 -30.15 -6.88
CA ALA A 27 11.52 -30.40 -5.82
C ALA A 27 12.22 -30.88 -4.53
N TRP A 28 13.21 -31.76 -4.64
CA TRP A 28 14.01 -32.23 -3.52
C TRP A 28 14.88 -31.13 -2.91
N ALA A 29 15.49 -30.25 -3.71
CA ALA A 29 16.28 -29.12 -3.23
C ALA A 29 15.43 -28.11 -2.44
N ILE A 30 14.17 -27.91 -2.86
CA ILE A 30 13.20 -27.08 -2.14
C ILE A 30 12.79 -27.78 -0.83
N ALA A 31 12.44 -29.07 -0.88
CA ALA A 31 12.03 -29.84 0.30
C ALA A 31 13.15 -29.99 1.34
N SER A 32 14.42 -30.11 0.91
CA SER A 32 15.59 -30.21 1.77
C SER A 32 16.08 -28.86 2.33
N GLY A 33 15.43 -27.74 1.97
CA GLY A 33 15.73 -26.44 2.57
C GLY A 33 17.08 -25.84 2.17
N LEU A 34 17.67 -26.28 1.05
CA LEU A 34 18.98 -25.82 0.59
C LEU A 34 19.03 -24.29 0.41
N ALA A 35 17.90 -23.69 0.04
CA ALA A 35 17.76 -22.24 -0.13
C ALA A 35 18.09 -21.45 1.16
N ARG A 36 17.76 -21.98 2.34
CA ARG A 36 18.07 -21.31 3.62
C ARG A 36 19.52 -21.51 4.03
N LYS A 37 20.08 -22.71 3.82
CA LYS A 37 21.46 -23.04 4.17
C LYS A 37 22.50 -22.26 3.34
N ILE A 38 22.19 -21.95 2.09
CA ILE A 38 23.04 -21.11 1.24
C ILE A 38 22.97 -19.64 1.68
N VAL A 39 21.77 -19.14 2.02
CA VAL A 39 21.61 -17.78 2.54
C VAL A 39 22.31 -17.61 3.89
N GLU A 40 22.28 -18.61 4.78
CA GLU A 40 23.04 -18.57 6.04
C GLU A 40 24.56 -18.52 5.85
N LYS A 41 25.10 -19.20 4.83
CA LYS A 41 26.53 -19.17 4.54
C LYS A 41 26.98 -17.93 3.75
N VAL A 42 26.08 -17.32 2.99
CA VAL A 42 26.34 -16.11 2.19
C VAL A 42 26.06 -14.83 2.99
N ALA A 43 25.05 -14.85 3.86
CA ALA A 43 24.83 -13.85 4.90
C ALA A 43 25.78 -14.09 6.08
N GLY A 44 27.08 -14.23 5.78
CA GLY A 44 28.13 -14.03 6.75
C GLY A 44 27.87 -12.72 7.53
N PRO A 45 28.44 -12.61 8.75
CA PRO A 45 28.01 -11.67 9.79
C PRO A 45 27.64 -10.33 9.18
N ILE A 46 26.33 -10.05 9.08
CA ILE A 46 25.86 -8.74 8.66
C ILE A 46 26.16 -7.85 9.85
N GLU A 47 27.38 -7.31 9.85
CA GLU A 47 27.80 -6.33 10.82
C GLU A 47 26.77 -5.22 10.84
N ALA A 48 26.20 -5.06 12.02
CA ALA A 48 25.40 -3.92 12.37
C ALA A 48 26.28 -2.66 12.24
N LYS A 49 26.34 -2.07 11.05
CA LYS A 49 26.18 -0.63 10.94
C LYS A 49 24.70 -0.39 11.20
N VAL A 50 24.23 -0.23 12.45
CA VAL A 50 24.53 0.93 13.29
C VAL A 50 25.00 2.08 12.41
N VAL A 51 24.06 2.58 11.61
CA VAL A 51 23.89 4.02 11.60
C VAL A 51 23.77 4.37 13.07
N GLU A 52 24.83 4.95 13.60
CA GLU A 52 24.79 5.76 14.79
C GLU A 52 23.74 6.82 14.47
N GLU A 53 22.48 6.49 14.79
CA GLU A 53 21.38 7.42 14.89
C GLU A 53 21.91 8.48 15.84
N VAL A 54 22.43 9.55 15.27
CA VAL A 54 22.83 10.75 15.96
C VAL A 54 21.62 11.13 16.78
N LYS A 55 21.68 10.77 18.06
CA LYS A 55 20.72 11.18 19.07
C LYS A 55 20.48 12.67 18.83
N PRO A 56 19.28 13.10 18.41
CA PRO A 56 19.03 14.52 18.22
C PRO A 56 19.42 15.23 19.51
N PRO A 57 20.16 16.35 19.43
CA PRO A 57 20.64 17.04 20.62
C PRO A 57 19.46 17.34 21.54
N PRO A 58 19.65 17.24 22.87
CA PRO A 58 18.57 17.38 23.83
C PRO A 58 17.84 18.72 23.64
N PRO A 59 16.50 18.73 23.74
CA PRO A 59 15.72 19.95 23.59
C PRO A 59 16.18 21.00 24.60
N PRO A 60 16.25 22.28 24.21
CA PRO A 60 16.62 23.38 25.10
C PRO A 60 15.75 23.37 26.36
N PRO A 61 16.31 23.64 27.55
CA PRO A 61 15.55 23.67 28.78
C PRO A 61 14.41 24.67 28.69
N GLU A 62 13.19 24.19 28.99
CA GLU A 62 11.99 25.01 29.10
C GLU A 62 12.28 26.16 30.07
N LYS A 63 12.18 27.39 29.56
CA LYS A 63 12.12 28.57 30.41
C LYS A 63 10.86 28.44 31.26
N VAL A 64 11.08 28.32 32.56
CA VAL A 64 10.09 28.46 33.62
C VAL A 64 9.29 29.74 33.34
N VAL A 65 8.10 29.60 32.79
CA VAL A 65 7.11 30.67 32.82
C VAL A 65 6.47 30.58 34.21
N PRO A 66 6.63 31.60 35.07
CA PRO A 66 6.03 31.58 36.40
C PRO A 66 4.49 31.49 36.29
N PRO A 67 3.82 30.83 37.25
CA PRO A 67 2.37 30.62 37.23
C PRO A 67 1.60 31.96 37.20
N PRO A 68 0.51 32.06 36.41
CA PRO A 68 -0.38 33.21 36.42
C PRO A 68 -0.98 33.45 37.82
N PRO A 69 -0.92 34.67 38.36
CA PRO A 69 -1.51 35.03 39.65
C PRO A 69 -3.03 34.83 39.70
N ASP A 70 -3.52 34.24 40.79
CA ASP A 70 -4.94 34.16 41.15
C ASP A 70 -5.56 35.57 41.22
N LEU A 71 -6.42 35.91 40.25
CA LEU A 71 -7.32 37.04 40.35
C LEU A 71 -8.74 36.52 40.62
N LYS A 72 -9.11 36.56 41.91
CA LYS A 72 -10.50 36.47 42.36
C LYS A 72 -11.32 37.56 41.65
N ALA A 73 -12.23 37.16 40.78
CA ALA A 73 -13.30 38.03 40.28
C ALA A 73 -14.54 37.88 41.20
N PRO A 74 -15.11 38.97 41.74
CA PRO A 74 -16.23 38.93 42.69
C PRO A 74 -17.54 38.38 42.06
N PRO A 75 -18.42 37.74 42.86
CA PRO A 75 -19.69 37.23 42.37
C PRO A 75 -20.64 38.35 41.91
N PRO A 76 -21.45 38.14 40.86
CA PRO A 76 -22.42 39.14 40.40
C PRO A 76 -23.56 39.32 41.41
N PRO A 77 -24.08 40.55 41.57
CA PRO A 77 -25.14 40.87 42.53
C PRO A 77 -26.50 40.29 42.12
N PHE A 78 -27.19 39.77 43.14
CA PHE A 78 -28.55 39.26 43.14
C PHE A 78 -29.55 40.42 43.05
N VAL A 79 -30.50 40.37 42.12
CA VAL A 79 -31.64 41.29 42.06
C VAL A 79 -32.90 40.52 42.46
N PRO A 80 -33.53 40.80 43.61
CA PRO A 80 -34.77 40.16 44.03
C PRO A 80 -35.97 40.74 43.27
N VAL A 81 -36.79 39.86 42.69
CA VAL A 81 -38.01 40.24 41.98
C VAL A 81 -39.14 40.47 43.00
N PRO A 82 -39.95 41.54 42.88
CA PRO A 82 -40.99 41.86 43.87
C PRO A 82 -42.18 40.90 43.88
N GLU A 83 -42.67 40.56 45.08
CA GLU A 83 -43.99 39.95 45.29
C GLU A 83 -45.13 40.91 44.92
N VAL A 84 -46.05 40.43 44.08
CA VAL A 84 -47.40 41.00 43.94
C VAL A 84 -48.40 39.90 44.26
N GLN A 85 -49.26 40.18 45.24
CA GLN A 85 -50.30 39.31 45.78
C GLN A 85 -51.69 39.71 45.21
N ILE A 86 -52.64 38.77 45.40
CA ILE A 86 -54.12 38.88 45.37
C ILE A 86 -54.78 39.03 43.96
N THR A 87 -55.80 38.29 43.50
CA THR A 87 -56.94 37.58 44.14
C THR A 87 -57.51 36.48 43.21
N ALA A 88 -58.06 35.40 43.78
CA ALA A 88 -58.60 34.20 43.12
C ALA A 88 -60.00 34.36 42.47
N PRO A 89 -60.36 33.44 41.55
CA PRO A 89 -61.61 32.68 41.70
C PRO A 89 -61.37 31.16 41.80
N ALA A 90 -62.31 30.46 42.45
CA ALA A 90 -62.24 29.02 42.71
C ALA A 90 -62.24 28.15 41.42
N PRO A 91 -61.50 27.04 41.38
CA PRO A 91 -61.30 26.28 40.13
C PRO A 91 -62.50 25.37 39.78
N PRO A 92 -62.80 25.16 38.49
CA PRO A 92 -63.71 24.10 38.05
C PRO A 92 -63.11 22.71 38.30
N ALA A 93 -63.96 21.74 38.65
CA ALA A 93 -63.57 20.36 38.88
C ALA A 93 -62.93 19.74 37.61
N PRO A 94 -61.79 19.02 37.73
CA PRO A 94 -61.11 18.47 36.57
C PRO A 94 -61.88 17.29 35.98
N ALA A 95 -62.09 17.32 34.66
CA ALA A 95 -62.51 16.16 33.90
C ALA A 95 -61.40 15.11 33.89
N ILE A 96 -61.75 13.87 34.23
CA ILE A 96 -60.83 12.73 34.20
C ILE A 96 -60.61 12.38 32.73
N VAL A 97 -59.45 12.74 32.18
CA VAL A 97 -59.00 12.31 30.86
C VAL A 97 -58.01 11.16 31.06
N SER A 98 -58.36 9.97 30.59
CA SER A 98 -57.45 8.83 30.52
C SER A 98 -56.53 8.97 29.30
N THR A 99 -55.34 9.53 29.51
CA THR A 99 -54.25 9.45 28.53
C THR A 99 -53.56 8.09 28.64
N SER A 100 -53.66 7.27 27.59
CA SER A 100 -52.78 6.13 27.38
C SER A 100 -51.38 6.65 27.02
N VAL A 101 -50.44 6.56 27.97
CA VAL A 101 -49.03 6.85 27.73
C VAL A 101 -48.41 5.61 27.10
N ALA A 102 -48.02 5.69 25.83
CA ALA A 102 -47.17 4.69 25.22
C ALA A 102 -45.85 4.59 26.01
N PRO A 103 -45.33 3.38 26.27
CA PRO A 103 -44.10 3.21 27.05
C PRO A 103 -42.95 4.00 26.41
N PRO A 104 -42.09 4.64 27.22
CA PRO A 104 -40.94 5.35 26.69
C PRO A 104 -40.08 4.36 25.92
N THR A 105 -39.91 4.59 24.62
CA THR A 105 -38.84 3.95 23.87
C THR A 105 -37.56 4.58 24.37
N ASN A 106 -36.86 3.87 25.24
CA ASN A 106 -35.50 4.21 25.62
C ASN A 106 -34.62 3.96 24.39
N VAL A 107 -34.50 4.97 23.53
CA VAL A 107 -33.44 4.99 22.52
C VAL A 107 -32.16 5.29 23.29
N VAL A 108 -31.44 4.23 23.63
CA VAL A 108 -30.05 4.35 24.07
C VAL A 108 -29.30 4.91 22.87
N ALA A 109 -28.88 6.17 22.94
CA ALA A 109 -27.97 6.74 21.97
C ALA A 109 -26.70 5.88 21.99
N ALA A 110 -26.42 5.19 20.88
CA ALA A 110 -25.16 4.48 20.72
C ALA A 110 -24.03 5.51 20.91
N ALA A 111 -23.09 5.20 21.81
CA ALA A 111 -21.89 6.01 21.97
C ALA A 111 -21.23 6.20 20.59
N PRO A 112 -20.71 7.41 20.28
CA PRO A 112 -20.05 7.65 19.01
C PRO A 112 -18.89 6.66 18.87
N VAL A 113 -18.97 5.82 17.84
CA VAL A 113 -17.88 4.89 17.50
C VAL A 113 -16.65 5.76 17.22
N PRO A 114 -15.50 5.51 17.88
CA PRO A 114 -14.29 6.27 17.61
C PRO A 114 -13.99 6.21 16.11
N ALA A 115 -13.75 7.39 15.52
CA ALA A 115 -13.42 7.50 14.10
C ALA A 115 -12.23 6.59 13.79
N PRO A 116 -12.25 5.84 12.67
CA PRO A 116 -11.12 5.01 12.30
C PRO A 116 -9.87 5.88 12.21
N PRO A 117 -8.71 5.37 12.70
CA PRO A 117 -7.47 6.11 12.67
C PRO A 117 -7.18 6.57 11.23
N ALA A 118 -6.75 7.83 11.10
CA ALA A 118 -6.43 8.40 9.80
C ALA A 118 -5.43 7.48 9.07
N PRO A 119 -5.66 7.17 7.77
CA PRO A 119 -4.77 6.30 7.02
C PRO A 119 -3.36 6.90 7.03
N ALA A 120 -2.37 6.05 7.34
CA ALA A 120 -0.97 6.46 7.38
C ALA A 120 -0.59 7.17 6.06
N PRO A 121 0.25 8.22 6.12
CA PRO A 121 0.73 8.91 4.93
C PRO A 121 1.36 7.90 3.98
N ARG A 122 0.83 7.82 2.75
CA ARG A 122 1.36 6.92 1.73
C ARG A 122 2.81 7.32 1.43
N PRO A 123 3.76 6.37 1.39
CA PRO A 123 5.13 6.69 1.06
C PRO A 123 5.20 7.41 -0.30
N ALA A 124 6.02 8.45 -0.37
CA ALA A 124 6.19 9.24 -1.59
C ALA A 124 6.62 8.32 -2.73
N LYS A 125 5.91 8.40 -3.87
CA LYS A 125 6.22 7.58 -5.05
C LYS A 125 7.54 8.06 -5.64
N ILE A 126 8.57 7.22 -5.56
CA ILE A 126 9.83 7.45 -6.24
C ILE A 126 9.62 7.04 -7.71
N THR A 127 9.75 7.98 -8.64
CA THR A 127 9.60 7.68 -10.07
C THR A 127 10.95 7.37 -10.71
N ALA A 128 10.93 6.59 -11.80
CA ALA A 128 12.15 6.25 -12.55
C ALA A 128 12.96 7.49 -12.96
N ALA A 129 12.29 8.59 -13.31
CA ALA A 129 12.93 9.85 -13.72
C ALA A 129 13.69 10.55 -12.59
N MET A 130 13.42 10.23 -11.32
CA MET A 130 14.11 10.82 -10.17
C MET A 130 15.39 10.08 -9.80
N VAL A 131 15.53 8.82 -10.21
CA VAL A 131 16.61 7.94 -9.73
C VAL A 131 17.50 7.45 -10.86
N CYS A 132 16.93 7.28 -12.06
CA CYS A 132 17.63 6.68 -13.18
C CYS A 132 18.32 7.77 -14.03
N THR A 133 19.61 7.56 -14.29
CA THR A 133 20.44 8.44 -15.12
C THR A 133 20.35 8.08 -16.60
N LYS A 134 20.11 6.81 -16.91
CA LYS A 134 19.72 6.35 -18.25
C LYS A 134 18.33 5.74 -18.20
N MET A 135 17.51 6.11 -19.18
CA MET A 135 16.14 5.59 -19.33
C MET A 135 15.92 5.20 -20.78
N GLY A 136 15.46 3.96 -21.00
CA GLY A 136 14.98 3.50 -22.30
C GLY A 136 13.47 3.56 -22.37
N LYS A 137 12.90 3.92 -23.52
CA LYS A 137 11.48 3.71 -23.75
C LYS A 137 11.30 2.30 -24.34
N PRO A 138 10.48 1.43 -23.75
CA PRO A 138 10.28 0.08 -24.28
C PRO A 138 9.64 0.17 -25.66
N GLU A 139 10.29 -0.47 -26.63
CA GLU A 139 9.76 -0.58 -27.98
C GLU A 139 8.61 -1.60 -27.99
N MET A 140 7.49 -1.23 -28.63
CA MET A 140 6.37 -2.15 -28.75
C MET A 140 6.76 -3.28 -29.70
N PRO A 141 6.55 -4.55 -29.31
CA PRO A 141 6.68 -5.65 -30.25
C PRO A 141 5.64 -5.45 -31.37
N SER A 142 5.98 -5.79 -32.61
CA SER A 142 5.06 -5.76 -33.75
C SER A 142 3.91 -6.76 -33.55
N LEU A 143 2.89 -6.33 -32.82
CA LEU A 143 1.71 -7.11 -32.48
C LEU A 143 0.51 -6.45 -33.14
N ASN A 144 -0.28 -7.23 -33.89
CA ASN A 144 -1.53 -6.77 -34.48
C ASN A 144 -2.61 -6.71 -33.38
N TRP A 145 -2.61 -5.65 -32.58
CA TRP A 145 -3.63 -5.38 -31.57
C TRP A 145 -4.07 -3.92 -31.69
N SER A 146 -5.33 -3.61 -31.39
CA SER A 146 -5.82 -2.23 -31.40
C SER A 146 -6.29 -1.84 -30.00
N GLY A 147 -5.97 -0.60 -29.59
CA GLY A 147 -6.41 -0.07 -28.31
C GLY A 147 -5.30 0.52 -27.44
N GLU A 148 -5.62 0.68 -26.17
CA GLU A 148 -4.77 1.32 -25.17
C GLU A 148 -4.41 0.32 -24.06
N ALA A 149 -3.13 0.19 -23.76
CA ALA A 149 -2.59 -0.64 -22.71
C ALA A 149 -1.77 0.21 -21.74
N LEU A 150 -2.15 0.16 -20.46
CA LEU A 150 -1.48 0.84 -19.37
C LEU A 150 -0.86 -0.21 -18.45
N TYR A 151 0.44 -0.13 -18.26
CA TYR A 151 1.21 -0.99 -17.36
C TYR A 151 1.89 -0.13 -16.31
N LYS A 152 1.88 -0.59 -15.06
CA LYS A 152 2.69 -0.05 -13.98
C LYS A 152 3.82 -1.02 -13.68
N ALA A 153 5.05 -0.56 -13.80
CA ALA A 153 6.25 -1.30 -13.46
C ALA A 153 6.80 -0.79 -12.13
N ILE A 154 7.05 -1.71 -11.20
CA ILE A 154 7.78 -1.46 -9.97
C ILE A 154 9.13 -2.15 -10.13
N ALA A 155 10.18 -1.36 -10.27
CA ALA A 155 11.53 -1.86 -10.46
C ALA A 155 12.33 -1.68 -9.17
N THR A 156 12.96 -2.75 -8.71
CA THR A 156 13.92 -2.73 -7.60
C THR A 156 15.32 -2.72 -8.16
N VAL A 157 16.05 -1.65 -7.88
CA VAL A 157 17.45 -1.48 -8.25
C VAL A 157 18.33 -1.97 -7.12
N LYS A 158 19.35 -2.77 -7.46
CA LYS A 158 20.43 -3.15 -6.55
C LYS A 158 21.77 -2.89 -7.22
N ALA A 159 22.69 -2.24 -6.52
CA ALA A 159 24.04 -1.97 -6.99
C ALA A 159 24.07 -1.27 -8.37
N GLY A 160 23.15 -0.33 -8.62
CA GLY A 160 23.15 0.45 -9.86
C GLY A 160 22.33 -0.16 -11.02
N ARG A 161 21.87 -1.41 -10.89
CA ARG A 161 21.10 -2.12 -11.93
C ARG A 161 19.76 -2.64 -11.44
N VAL A 162 18.79 -2.71 -12.35
CA VAL A 162 17.46 -3.25 -12.06
C VAL A 162 17.56 -4.76 -11.79
N ALA A 163 17.35 -5.17 -10.55
CA ALA A 163 17.46 -6.55 -10.08
C ALA A 163 16.12 -7.30 -10.08
N SER A 164 15.00 -6.58 -9.94
CA SER A 164 13.66 -7.15 -10.01
C SER A 164 12.69 -6.17 -10.64
N VAL A 165 11.78 -6.67 -11.47
CA VAL A 165 10.74 -5.88 -12.14
C VAL A 165 9.42 -6.59 -11.91
N GLU A 166 8.48 -5.92 -11.24
CA GLU A 166 7.12 -6.37 -11.05
C GLU A 166 6.19 -5.51 -11.90
N ILE A 167 5.43 -6.12 -12.80
CA ILE A 167 4.59 -5.39 -13.78
C ILE A 167 3.12 -5.70 -13.50
N THR A 168 2.36 -4.67 -13.17
CA THR A 168 0.91 -4.74 -12.96
C THR A 168 0.19 -4.13 -14.17
N PRO A 169 -0.66 -4.89 -14.89
CA PRO A 169 -1.53 -4.32 -15.92
C PRO A 169 -2.63 -3.48 -15.25
N LEU A 170 -2.67 -2.18 -15.55
CA LEU A 170 -3.72 -1.26 -15.11
C LEU A 170 -4.91 -1.27 -16.08
N LYS A 171 -4.62 -1.30 -17.38
CA LYS A 171 -5.61 -1.42 -18.45
C LYS A 171 -4.99 -2.28 -19.53
N SER A 172 -5.61 -3.41 -19.84
CA SER A 172 -5.08 -4.39 -20.79
C SER A 172 -6.17 -4.72 -21.80
N GLY A 173 -6.30 -3.90 -22.85
CA GLY A 173 -7.15 -4.19 -24.02
C GLY A 173 -6.53 -5.22 -24.97
N VAL A 174 -5.60 -6.05 -24.50
CA VAL A 174 -4.68 -6.87 -25.29
C VAL A 174 -4.83 -8.34 -24.95
N ASP A 175 -4.67 -9.20 -25.96
CA ASP A 175 -4.63 -10.65 -25.79
C ASP A 175 -3.52 -11.08 -24.81
N ARG A 176 -3.70 -12.21 -24.13
CA ARG A 176 -2.72 -12.77 -23.17
C ARG A 176 -1.32 -12.95 -23.78
N LYS A 177 -1.25 -13.26 -25.08
CA LYS A 177 0.01 -13.38 -25.82
C LYS A 177 0.69 -12.01 -25.99
N ALA A 178 -0.07 -11.00 -26.40
CA ALA A 178 0.41 -9.64 -26.57
C ALA A 178 0.81 -9.01 -25.22
N GLN A 179 0.03 -9.26 -24.16
CA GLN A 179 0.34 -8.85 -22.80
C GLN A 179 1.68 -9.44 -22.33
N ARG A 180 1.91 -10.74 -22.53
CA ARG A 180 3.19 -11.38 -22.17
C ARG A 180 4.37 -10.78 -22.94
N ALA A 181 4.19 -10.52 -24.24
CA ALA A 181 5.22 -9.92 -25.07
C ALA A 181 5.56 -8.49 -24.62
N MET A 182 4.56 -7.67 -24.25
CA MET A 182 4.79 -6.33 -23.70
C MET A 182 5.47 -6.37 -22.34
N ILE A 183 5.02 -7.24 -21.43
CA ILE A 183 5.66 -7.42 -20.12
C ILE A 183 7.14 -7.81 -20.30
N ALA A 184 7.44 -8.71 -21.23
CA ALA A 184 8.81 -9.10 -21.54
C ALA A 184 9.63 -7.92 -22.10
N ALA A 185 9.09 -7.16 -23.04
CA ALA A 185 9.77 -5.99 -23.62
C ALA A 185 10.05 -4.90 -22.58
N ILE A 186 9.09 -4.60 -21.69
CA ILE A 186 9.26 -3.65 -20.59
C ILE A 186 10.36 -4.14 -19.63
N THR A 187 10.31 -5.43 -19.26
CA THR A 187 11.29 -6.04 -18.34
C THR A 187 12.70 -5.96 -18.94
N GLN A 188 12.84 -6.32 -20.21
CA GLN A 188 14.13 -6.30 -20.90
C GLN A 188 14.69 -4.88 -20.99
N THR A 189 13.86 -3.91 -21.38
CA THR A 189 14.26 -2.51 -21.46
C THR A 189 14.71 -1.96 -20.10
N LEU A 190 13.99 -2.29 -19.03
CA LEU A 190 14.35 -1.88 -17.68
C LEU A 190 15.66 -2.52 -17.21
N GLN A 191 15.94 -3.77 -17.59
CA GLN A 191 17.17 -4.46 -17.17
C GLN A 191 18.39 -4.05 -18.00
N GLU A 192 18.22 -3.76 -19.29
CA GLU A 192 19.31 -3.47 -20.21
C GLU A 192 19.63 -1.97 -20.30
N THR A 193 18.62 -1.11 -20.27
CA THR A 193 18.80 0.32 -20.58
C THR A 193 18.77 1.22 -19.34
N TYR A 194 18.17 0.78 -18.23
CA TYR A 194 18.08 1.60 -17.03
C TYR A 194 19.29 1.43 -16.12
N GLU A 195 20.03 2.52 -15.95
CA GLU A 195 21.09 2.65 -14.96
C GLU A 195 20.65 3.68 -13.92
N CYS A 196 20.45 3.22 -12.69
CA CYS A 196 19.98 4.06 -11.59
C CYS A 196 20.96 3.89 -10.43
N PRO A 197 21.81 4.88 -10.10
CA PRO A 197 22.77 4.74 -9.01
C PRO A 197 22.07 4.50 -7.67
N GLY A 198 22.63 3.61 -6.85
CA GLY A 198 22.10 3.28 -5.52
C GLY A 198 21.12 2.11 -5.50
N ASP A 199 20.51 1.93 -4.32
CA ASP A 199 19.50 0.91 -4.07
C ASP A 199 18.15 1.62 -3.85
N HIS A 200 17.29 1.52 -4.84
CA HIS A 200 16.01 2.22 -4.85
C HIS A 200 14.92 1.34 -5.46
N VAL A 201 13.70 1.52 -4.98
CA VAL A 201 12.51 0.98 -5.61
C VAL A 201 11.78 2.14 -6.26
N PHE A 202 11.57 2.06 -7.58
CA PHE A 202 10.87 3.09 -8.32
C PHE A 202 9.64 2.55 -9.04
N GLU A 203 8.64 3.42 -9.19
CA GLU A 203 7.41 3.17 -9.92
C GLU A 203 7.45 3.91 -11.27
N GLN A 204 7.09 3.22 -12.35
CA GLN A 204 6.99 3.81 -13.68
C GLN A 204 5.76 3.29 -14.41
N GLU A 205 4.99 4.21 -14.97
CA GLU A 205 3.82 3.88 -15.79
C GLU A 205 4.19 3.93 -17.27
N PHE A 206 3.81 2.90 -18.01
CA PHE A 206 3.99 2.76 -19.45
C PHE A 206 2.62 2.71 -20.11
N GLN A 207 2.38 3.65 -21.01
CA GLN A 207 1.18 3.72 -21.82
C GLN A 207 1.53 3.39 -23.27
N PHE A 208 0.86 2.38 -23.81
CA PHE A 208 0.99 1.94 -25.18
C PHE A 208 -0.35 2.15 -25.87
N ARG A 209 -0.32 2.83 -27.02
CA ARG A 209 -1.50 3.04 -27.86
C ARG A 209 -1.15 2.58 -29.26
N ASN A 210 -1.94 1.65 -29.80
CA ASN A 210 -1.83 1.19 -31.17
C ASN A 210 -3.10 1.56 -31.93
N GLU A 211 -2.93 2.22 -33.07
CA GLU A 211 -4.01 2.74 -33.94
C GLU A 211 -4.49 1.68 -34.95
#